data_AF-A0A7V2LM92-F1
#
_entry.id   AF-A0A7V2LM92-F1
#
_cell.length_a   1.000
_cell.length_b   1.000
_cell.length_c   1.000
_cell.angle_alpha   90.00
_cell.angle_beta   90.00
_cell.angle_gamma   90.00
#
_symmetry.space_group_name_H-M   'P 1'
#
loop_
_entity.id
_entity.type
_entity.pdbx_description
1 polymer ?
#
loop_
_entity_poly.entity_id
_entity_poly.type
_entity_poly.pdbx_seq_one_letter_code
_entity_poly.pdbx_strand_id
1 'polypeptide(L)'
;IFGLLAAQGVFLLQNRRYFDQQRTSLALRNIIVVAAINFIIGLSPGIDNWGHLGGFIGGGIFAWLAGPRMSVSDDGFTWRMVDVRTSSNVILASVAVLLLFGGVALLAMGG
;
A
#
# COMPACT_ATOMS: atom_id res chain seq x y z
N ILE A 1 -10.50 -3.81 2.11
CA ILE A 1 -9.70 -3.94 3.37
C ILE A 1 -8.23 -4.24 3.07
N PHE A 2 -7.91 -5.33 2.37
CA PHE A 2 -6.53 -5.72 2.07
C PHE A 2 -5.65 -4.65 1.41
N GLY A 3 -6.19 -3.88 0.45
CA GLY A 3 -5.43 -2.78 -0.15
C GLY A 3 -5.05 -1.66 0.82
N LEU A 4 -5.92 -1.36 1.80
CA LEU A 4 -5.60 -0.39 2.86
C LEU A 4 -4.56 -0.94 3.84
N LEU A 5 -4.63 -2.22 4.18
CA LEU A 5 -3.60 -2.89 5.01
C LEU A 5 -2.23 -2.83 4.34
N ALA A 6 -2.16 -3.13 3.04
CA ALA A 6 -0.93 -3.00 2.26
C ALA A 6 -0.44 -1.55 2.24
N ALA A 7 -1.32 -0.59 1.96
CA ALA A 7 -0.97 0.83 1.94
C ALA A 7 -0.44 1.34 3.29
N GLN A 8 -1.04 0.93 4.40
CA GLN A 8 -0.59 1.26 5.74
C GLN A 8 0.80 0.67 6.04
N GLY A 9 1.02 -0.60 5.67
CA GLY A 9 2.33 -1.25 5.83
C GLY A 9 3.41 -0.52 5.04
N VAL A 10 3.12 -0.16 3.79
CA VAL A 10 4.03 0.60 2.93
C VAL A 10 4.34 1.98 3.52
N PHE A 11 3.32 2.71 4.00
CA PHE A 11 3.52 4.00 4.64
C PHE A 11 4.46 3.90 5.84
N LEU A 12 4.25 2.93 6.73
CA LEU A 12 5.13 2.69 7.88
C LEU A 12 6.55 2.33 7.45
N LEU A 13 6.71 1.47 6.44
CA LEU A 13 8.04 1.07 5.95
C LEU A 13 8.82 2.24 5.34
N GLN A 14 8.18 3.05 4.49
CA GLN A 14 8.83 4.17 3.81
C GLN A 14 9.14 5.34 4.76
N ASN A 15 8.37 5.48 5.84
CA ASN A 15 8.49 6.57 6.79
C ASN A 15 9.06 6.15 8.15
N ARG A 16 9.55 4.90 8.29
CA ARG A 16 10.01 4.31 9.57
C ARG A 16 11.05 5.13 10.32
N ARG A 17 11.83 5.98 9.62
CA ARG A 17 12.83 6.87 10.23
C ARG A 17 12.23 7.97 11.11
N TYR A 18 10.94 8.26 10.93
CA TYR A 18 10.21 9.29 11.69
C TYR A 18 9.39 8.72 12.84
N PHE A 19 9.34 7.40 12.96
CA PHE A 19 8.57 6.72 13.98
C PHE A 19 9.51 5.98 14.92
N ASP A 20 9.03 5.71 16.13
CA ASP A 20 9.71 4.80 17.03
C ASP A 20 9.85 3.41 16.39
N GLN A 21 11.06 2.86 16.39
CA GLN A 21 11.36 1.61 15.69
C GLN A 21 10.61 0.42 16.29
N GLN A 22 10.50 0.37 17.62
CA GLN A 22 9.82 -0.71 18.32
C GLN A 22 8.32 -0.69 18.01
N ARG A 23 7.67 0.47 18.12
CA ARG A 23 6.26 0.64 17.76
C ARG A 23 5.99 0.35 16.29
N THR A 24 6.89 0.77 15.39
CA THR A 24 6.76 0.50 13.95
C THR A 24 6.81 -1.01 13.68
N SER A 25 7.76 -1.72 14.29
CA SER A 25 7.87 -3.19 14.16
C SER A 25 6.62 -3.90 14.67
N LEU A 26 6.10 -3.49 15.83
CA LEU A 26 4.84 -4.02 16.38
C LEU A 26 3.65 -3.75 15.46
N ALA A 27 3.54 -2.54 14.91
CA ALA A 27 2.47 -2.18 13.99
C ALA A 27 2.54 -2.99 12.68
N LEU A 28 3.73 -3.17 12.10
CA LEU A 28 3.91 -4.01 10.91
C LEU A 28 3.54 -5.46 11.18
N ARG A 29 3.93 -6.01 12.33
CA ARG A 29 3.51 -7.36 12.75
C ARG A 29 1.99 -7.45 12.90
N ASN A 30 1.35 -6.44 13.50
CA ASN A 30 -0.10 -6.40 13.63
C ASN A 30 -0.81 -6.37 12.26
N ILE A 31 -0.29 -5.60 11.30
CA ILE A 31 -0.82 -5.59 9.92
C ILE A 31 -0.76 -6.98 9.30
N ILE A 32 0.36 -7.69 9.45
CA ILE A 32 0.52 -9.07 8.96
C ILE A 32 -0.49 -10.00 9.63
N VAL A 33 -0.64 -9.93 10.96
CA VAL A 33 -1.57 -10.76 11.72
C VAL A 33 -3.02 -10.49 11.29
N VAL A 34 -3.41 -9.23 11.17
CA VAL A 34 -4.77 -8.85 10.75
C VAL A 34 -5.04 -9.28 9.31
N ALA A 35 -4.06 -9.13 8.40
CA ALA A 35 -4.18 -9.62 7.03
C ALA A 35 -4.35 -11.14 6.98
N ALA A 36 -3.56 -11.88 7.77
CA ALA A 36 -3.64 -13.34 7.85
C ALA A 36 -4.99 -13.82 8.41
N ILE A 37 -5.47 -13.21 9.50
CA ILE A 37 -6.78 -13.53 10.09
C ILE A 37 -7.91 -13.26 9.08
N ASN A 38 -7.90 -12.08 8.46
CA ASN A 38 -8.92 -11.75 7.45
C ASN A 38 -8.88 -12.70 6.24
N PHE A 39 -7.69 -13.19 5.88
CA PHE A 39 -7.55 -14.14 4.79
C PHE A 39 -8.11 -15.51 5.16
N ILE A 40 -7.81 -16.00 6.37
CA ILE A 40 -8.36 -17.26 6.89
C ILE A 40 -9.88 -17.19 6.99
N ILE A 41 -10.44 -16.10 7.53
CA ILE A 41 -11.89 -15.88 7.56
C ILE A 41 -12.46 -15.90 6.12
N GLY A 42 -11.73 -15.31 5.19
CA GLY A 42 -12.05 -15.29 3.76
C GLY A 42 -12.01 -16.65 3.05
N LEU A 43 -11.49 -17.71 3.67
CA LEU A 43 -11.64 -19.09 3.15
C LEU A 43 -13.07 -19.63 3.28
N SER A 44 -13.95 -18.91 4.00
CA SER A 44 -15.36 -19.27 4.13
C SER A 44 -16.09 -19.15 2.77
N PRO A 45 -17.04 -20.05 2.47
CA PRO A 45 -17.79 -20.00 1.21
C PRO A 45 -18.47 -18.64 0.98
N GLY A 46 -18.35 -18.10 -0.23
CA GLY A 46 -18.95 -16.82 -0.62
C GLY A 46 -18.04 -15.59 -0.45
N ILE A 47 -16.80 -15.78 0.01
CA ILE A 47 -15.79 -14.71 0.05
C ILE A 47 -14.74 -14.94 -1.06
N ASP A 48 -14.49 -13.90 -1.87
CA ASP A 48 -13.50 -13.95 -2.95
C ASP A 48 -12.07 -13.61 -2.46
N ASN A 49 -11.23 -14.64 -2.33
CA ASN A 49 -9.83 -14.47 -1.94
C ASN A 49 -8.95 -13.91 -3.05
N TRP A 50 -9.35 -14.04 -4.32
CA TRP A 50 -8.60 -13.48 -5.44
C TRP A 50 -8.73 -11.96 -5.49
N GLY A 51 -9.93 -11.43 -5.26
CA GLY A 51 -10.17 -9.99 -5.08
C GLY A 51 -9.40 -9.42 -3.89
N HIS A 52 -9.31 -10.15 -2.78
CA HIS A 52 -8.50 -9.74 -1.62
C HIS A 52 -7.00 -9.69 -1.92
N LEU A 53 -6.46 -10.74 -2.56
CA LEU A 53 -5.05 -10.80 -2.94
C LEU A 53 -4.71 -9.71 -3.96
N GLY A 54 -5.55 -9.54 -4.99
CA GLY A 54 -5.41 -8.47 -5.98
C GLY A 54 -5.47 -7.09 -5.32
N GLY A 55 -6.41 -6.87 -4.41
CA GLY A 55 -6.49 -5.64 -3.62
C GLY A 55 -5.25 -5.38 -2.78
N PHE A 56 -4.67 -6.40 -2.13
CA PHE A 56 -3.43 -6.28 -1.37
C PHE A 56 -2.26 -5.86 -2.25
N ILE A 57 -2.04 -6.56 -3.37
CA ILE A 57 -0.95 -6.29 -4.30
C ILE A 57 -1.12 -4.92 -4.94
N GLY A 58 -2.30 -4.62 -5.48
CA GLY A 58 -2.59 -3.35 -6.13
C GLY A 58 -2.46 -2.15 -5.19
N GLY A 59 -3.04 -2.26 -3.99
CA GLY A 59 -2.93 -1.22 -2.97
C GLY A 59 -1.48 -1.02 -2.50
N GLY A 60 -0.72 -2.11 -2.37
CA GLY A 60 0.70 -2.06 -2.03
C GLY A 60 1.55 -1.37 -3.11
N ILE A 61 1.38 -1.76 -4.38
CA ILE A 61 2.08 -1.14 -5.52
C ILE A 61 1.73 0.36 -5.59
N PHE A 62 0.44 0.70 -5.53
CA PHE A 62 -0.01 2.08 -5.55
C PHE A 62 0.62 2.89 -4.43
N ALA A 63 0.50 2.42 -3.19
CA ALA A 63 1.06 3.10 -2.02
C ALA A 63 2.58 3.20 -2.08
N TRP A 64 3.27 2.24 -2.69
CA TRP A 64 4.73 2.29 -2.80
C TRP A 64 5.21 3.39 -3.74
N LEU A 65 4.44 3.63 -4.81
CA LEU A 65 4.78 4.59 -5.85
C LEU A 65 4.22 5.98 -5.58
N ALA A 66 3.02 6.07 -5.00
CA ALA A 66 2.25 7.30 -4.83
C ALA A 66 1.84 7.59 -3.38
N GLY A 67 2.03 6.64 -2.46
CA GLY A 67 1.73 6.86 -1.05
C GLY A 67 2.68 7.89 -0.41
N PRO A 68 2.23 8.62 0.62
CA PRO A 68 2.98 9.73 1.19
C PRO A 68 4.38 9.30 1.62
N ARG A 69 5.39 10.03 1.16
CA ARG A 69 6.77 9.85 1.56
C ARG A 69 7.23 11.13 2.23
N MET A 70 7.33 11.07 3.54
CA MET A 70 7.64 12.23 4.33
C MET A 70 9.13 12.58 4.22
N SER A 71 9.40 13.86 4.17
CA SER A 71 10.72 14.43 4.38
C SER A 71 10.63 15.62 5.32
N VAL A 72 11.71 15.87 6.05
CA VAL A 72 11.88 17.13 6.76
C VAL A 72 12.46 18.11 5.75
N SER A 73 11.77 19.24 5.57
CA SER A 73 12.23 20.37 4.76
C SER A 73 12.49 21.56 5.68
N ASP A 74 13.60 22.24 5.44
CA ASP A 74 13.93 23.54 6.04
C ASP A 74 13.59 24.62 5.03
N ASP A 75 12.70 25.55 5.40
CA ASP A 75 12.37 26.73 4.59
C ASP A 75 13.14 27.98 5.04
N GLY A 76 14.15 27.83 5.92
CA GLY A 76 14.98 28.89 6.46
C GLY A 76 14.44 29.51 7.75
N PHE A 77 13.20 29.18 8.14
CA PHE A 77 12.57 29.65 9.37
C PHE A 77 12.02 28.51 10.23
N THR A 78 11.51 27.44 9.60
CA THR A 78 10.88 26.33 10.30
C THR A 78 11.21 24.98 9.68
N TRP A 79 11.36 23.98 10.55
CA TRP A 79 11.40 22.58 10.14
C TRP A 79 9.97 22.08 9.93
N ARG A 80 9.65 21.69 8.70
CA ARG A 80 8.33 21.18 8.34
C ARG A 80 8.41 19.78 7.76
N MET A 81 7.49 18.92 8.19
CA MET A 81 7.28 17.61 7.58
C MET A 81 6.42 17.80 6.35
N VAL A 82 6.99 17.48 5.18
CA VAL A 82 6.33 17.61 3.88
C VAL A 82 6.27 16.26 3.20
N ASP A 83 5.24 16.05 2.38
CA ASP A 83 5.20 14.91 1.46
C ASP A 83 6.03 15.26 0.21
N VAL A 84 6.97 14.41 -0.18
CA VAL A 84 7.80 14.61 -1.37
C VAL A 84 7.20 13.97 -2.63
N ARG A 85 6.04 13.30 -2.53
CA ARG A 85 5.36 12.74 -3.69
C ARG A 85 4.74 13.84 -4.56
N THR A 86 4.87 13.67 -5.87
CA THR A 86 4.30 14.58 -6.86
C THR A 86 3.05 14.01 -7.50
N SER A 87 2.24 14.85 -8.14
CA SER A 87 1.08 14.40 -8.93
C SER A 87 1.47 13.42 -10.04
N SER A 88 2.67 13.57 -10.62
CA SER A 88 3.20 12.64 -11.62
C SER A 88 3.40 11.24 -11.04
N ASN A 89 3.82 11.11 -9.77
CA ASN A 89 3.92 9.81 -9.11
C ASN A 89 2.55 9.15 -8.95
N VAL A 90 1.52 9.92 -8.60
CA VAL A 90 0.14 9.44 -8.47
C VAL A 90 -0.39 8.95 -9.81
N ILE A 91 -0.18 9.73 -10.88
CA ILE A 91 -0.61 9.35 -12.23
C ILE A 91 0.12 8.08 -12.68
N LEU A 92 1.45 8.04 -12.54
CA LEU A 92 2.24 6.87 -12.92
C LEU A 92 1.82 5.62 -12.15
N ALA A 93 1.58 5.73 -10.84
CA ALA A 93 1.10 4.62 -10.03
C ALA A 93 -0.29 4.14 -10.47
N SER A 94 -1.20 5.08 -10.75
CA SER A 94 -2.55 4.78 -11.23
C SER A 94 -2.51 4.04 -12.56
N VAL A 95 -1.72 4.55 -13.52
CA VAL A 95 -1.52 3.92 -14.83
C VAL A 95 -0.89 2.54 -14.68
N ALA A 96 0.15 2.40 -13.87
CA ALA A 96 0.81 1.12 -13.64
C ALA A 96 -0.16 0.07 -13.07
N VAL A 97 -0.98 0.45 -12.10
CA VAL A 97 -1.99 -0.44 -11.50
C VAL A 97 -3.09 -0.79 -12.51
N LEU A 98 -3.60 0.19 -13.27
CA LEU A 98 -4.61 -0.03 -14.29
C LEU A 98 -4.11 -0.95 -15.41
N LEU A 99 -2.87 -0.74 -15.89
CA LEU A 99 -2.27 -1.60 -16.90
C LEU A 99 -2.02 -3.01 -16.38
N LEU A 100 -1.55 -3.15 -15.13
CA LEU A 100 -1.34 -4.45 -14.50
C LEU A 100 -2.64 -5.25 -14.44
N PHE A 101 -3.70 -4.70 -13.85
CA PHE A 101 -4.97 -5.41 -13.70
C PHE A 101 -5.74 -5.53 -15.01
N GLY A 102 -5.69 -4.52 -15.87
CA GLY A 102 -6.28 -4.57 -17.20
C GLY A 102 -5.64 -5.66 -18.06
N GLY A 103 -4.31 -5.77 -18.04
CA GLY A 103 -3.58 -6.83 -18.75
C GLY A 103 -3.93 -8.22 -18.23
N VAL A 104 -3.96 -8.42 -16.91
CA VAL A 104 -4.37 -9.69 -16.29
C VAL A 104 -5.82 -10.05 -16.68
N ALA A 105 -6.75 -9.09 -16.65
CA ALA A 105 -8.13 -9.31 -17.04
C ALA A 105 -8.26 -9.71 -18.52
N LEU A 106 -7.57 -9.02 -19.42
CA LEU A 106 -7.58 -9.33 -20.85
C LEU A 106 -7.02 -10.74 -21.13
N LEU A 107 -5.94 -11.14 -20.46
CA LEU A 107 -5.39 -12.49 -20.58
C LEU A 107 -6.35 -13.55 -20.06
N ALA A 108 -7.05 -13.28 -18.95
CA ALA A 108 -8.03 -14.20 -18.39
C ALA A 108 -9.29 -14.36 -19.26
N MET A 109 -9.66 -13.33 -20.03
CA MET A 109 -10.83 -13.37 -20.94
C MET A 109 -10.53 -13.96 -22.32
N GLY A 110 -9.27 -13.96 -22.74
CA GLY A 110 -8.85 -14.43 -24.07
C GLY A 110 -8.35 -15.87 -24.14
N GLY A 111 -8.35 -16.59 -23.01
CA GLY A 111 -7.92 -17.99 -22.89
C GLY A 111 -9.06 -18.98 -22.72
#